data_AF-A0A9D0G9K0-F1
#
_entry.id   AF-A0A9D0G9K0-F1
#
_cell.length_a   1.000
_cell.length_b   1.000
_cell.length_c   1.000
_cell.angle_alpha   90.00
_cell.angle_beta   90.00
_cell.angle_gamma   90.00
#
_symmetry.space_group_name_H-M   'P 1'
#
loop_
_entity.id
_entity.type
_entity.pdbx_description
1 polymer ?
#
loop_
_entity_poly.entity_id
_entity_poly.type
_entity_poly.pdbx_seq_one_letter_code
_entity_poly.pdbx_strand_id
1 'polypeptide(L)'
;MDTVGYEGLYLGRIVDAEGQVTGTPVLYPSRHLRTHALLLGATGSGKTGLGLVMVEECLRKRIPALLLDVKGDLSNLLLTFPELDAASFAPWVDADAAEREGKSVSEAAEEAAALWRRGLEKWGLGSQDLQALRQGAALQIYTPGLRSGRPINILMRFDSPSGDDPDESAARAQSLTSALLSLAGVEADPLHSREHILLTTLIRHNWETRGTLDVPLLIQQIQQPPVDH
;
A
#
# COMPACT_ATOMS: atom_id res chain seq x y z
N MET A 1 21.24 20.93 15.75
CA MET A 1 20.79 19.87 14.83
C MET A 1 19.38 19.53 15.23
N ASP A 2 18.42 20.01 14.44
CA ASP A 2 17.00 19.95 14.74
C ASP A 2 16.53 18.50 14.83
N THR A 3 16.08 18.11 16.01
CA THR A 3 15.41 16.82 16.23
C THR A 3 14.06 16.86 15.54
N VAL A 4 13.98 16.27 14.35
CA VAL A 4 12.69 15.92 13.73
C VAL A 4 11.85 15.17 14.78
N GLY A 5 10.62 15.64 15.01
CA GLY A 5 9.78 15.35 16.17
C GLY A 5 9.37 13.89 16.35
N TYR A 6 10.24 13.07 16.95
CA TYR A 6 9.90 11.73 17.44
C TYR A 6 9.11 11.79 18.76
N GLU A 7 7.93 12.41 18.73
CA GLU A 7 6.92 12.22 19.78
C GLU A 7 6.16 10.90 19.53
N GLY A 8 5.61 10.30 20.60
CA GLY A 8 4.93 9.00 20.52
C GLY A 8 3.68 9.02 19.65
N LEU A 9 3.37 7.88 19.03
CA LEU A 9 2.14 7.59 18.30
C LEU A 9 1.04 7.25 19.29
N TYR A 10 -0.11 7.90 19.22
CA TYR A 10 -1.24 7.60 20.09
C TYR A 10 -1.95 6.30 19.65
N LEU A 11 -1.83 5.24 20.44
CA LEU A 11 -2.42 3.93 20.14
C LEU A 11 -3.71 3.64 20.91
N GLY A 12 -4.29 4.66 21.56
CA GLY A 12 -5.48 4.53 22.39
C GLY A 12 -5.19 4.82 23.86
N ARG A 13 -5.94 4.17 24.77
CA ARG A 13 -5.87 4.40 26.22
C ARG A 13 -5.71 3.07 26.96
N ILE A 14 -5.14 3.11 28.16
CA ILE A 14 -4.99 1.94 29.02
C ILE A 14 -6.38 1.40 29.38
N VAL A 15 -6.51 0.07 29.40
CA VAL A 15 -7.68 -0.64 29.95
C VAL A 15 -7.31 -1.13 31.34
N ASP A 16 -8.16 -0.89 32.33
CA ASP A 16 -7.96 -1.35 33.71
C ASP A 16 -8.24 -2.85 33.89
N ALA A 17 -8.07 -3.35 35.11
CA ALA A 17 -8.26 -4.77 35.43
C ALA A 17 -9.72 -5.23 35.25
N GLU A 18 -10.67 -4.29 35.33
CA GLU A 18 -12.11 -4.48 35.17
C GLU A 18 -12.55 -4.37 33.70
N GLY A 19 -11.61 -4.17 32.77
CA GLY A 19 -11.89 -4.07 31.33
C GLY A 19 -12.43 -2.69 30.90
N GLN A 20 -12.37 -1.68 31.76
CA GLN A 20 -12.80 -0.32 31.44
C GLN A 20 -11.67 0.50 30.84
N VAL A 21 -11.99 1.27 29.81
CA VAL A 21 -11.05 2.18 29.16
C VAL A 21 -10.82 3.37 30.09
N THR A 22 -9.57 3.56 30.52
CA THR A 22 -9.16 4.68 31.37
C THR A 22 -8.95 5.96 30.55
N GLY A 23 -8.70 7.08 31.24
CA GLY A 23 -8.29 8.34 30.60
C GLY A 23 -6.82 8.39 30.18
N THR A 24 -6.01 7.38 30.54
CA THR A 24 -4.54 7.42 30.36
C THR A 24 -4.15 7.05 28.93
N PRO A 25 -3.53 7.95 28.16
CA PRO A 25 -3.14 7.66 26.78
C PRO A 25 -1.97 6.67 26.71
N VAL A 26 -1.97 5.85 25.67
CA VAL A 26 -0.84 4.98 25.29
C VAL A 26 -0.10 5.65 24.15
N LEU A 27 1.08 6.19 24.44
CA LEU A 27 1.96 6.82 23.45
C LEU A 27 3.12 5.90 23.11
N TYR A 28 3.09 5.28 21.93
CA TYR A 28 4.12 4.36 21.47
C TYR A 28 5.29 5.13 20.83
N PRO A 29 6.54 4.97 21.30
CA PRO A 29 7.67 5.70 20.72
C PRO A 29 7.91 5.33 19.26
N SER A 30 7.69 6.27 18.34
CA SER A 30 7.85 6.08 16.88
C SER A 30 9.25 5.57 16.51
N ARG A 31 10.28 5.95 17.28
CA ARG A 31 11.66 5.46 17.10
C ARG A 31 11.82 3.94 17.19
N HIS A 32 10.89 3.22 17.84
CA HIS A 32 10.90 1.76 17.92
C HIS A 32 10.52 1.09 16.59
N LEU A 33 9.87 1.81 15.68
CA LEU A 33 9.56 1.30 14.33
C LEU A 33 10.80 1.14 13.45
N ARG A 34 11.96 1.66 13.87
CA ARG A 34 13.25 1.50 13.16
C ARG A 34 13.82 0.09 13.25
N THR A 35 13.32 -0.75 14.16
CA THR A 35 13.83 -2.11 14.40
C THR A 35 12.84 -3.21 13.99
N HIS A 36 11.93 -2.89 13.06
CA HIS A 36 10.81 -3.74 12.64
C HIS A 36 9.74 -3.92 13.73
N ALA A 37 8.50 -4.13 13.29
CA ALA A 37 7.36 -4.41 14.16
C ALA A 37 6.56 -5.57 13.57
N LEU A 38 6.00 -6.41 14.45
CA LEU A 38 5.15 -7.54 14.08
C LEU A 38 3.86 -7.47 14.91
N LEU A 39 2.71 -7.42 14.23
CA LEU A 39 1.39 -7.42 14.86
C LEU A 39 0.81 -8.84 14.82
N LEU A 40 0.66 -9.48 15.98
CA LEU A 40 0.17 -10.85 16.13
C LEU A 40 -1.20 -10.89 16.81
N GLY A 41 -2.01 -11.90 16.48
CA GLY A 41 -3.37 -12.08 17.02
C GLY A 41 -4.28 -12.87 16.09
N ALA A 42 -5.39 -13.40 16.62
CA ALA A 42 -6.38 -14.14 15.84
C ALA A 42 -7.17 -13.24 14.86
N THR A 43 -7.86 -13.83 13.86
CA THR A 43 -8.77 -13.07 12.99
C THR A 43 -9.83 -12.35 13.85
N GLY A 44 -10.12 -11.09 13.52
CA GLY A 44 -11.04 -10.26 14.31
C GLY A 44 -10.43 -9.63 15.58
N SER A 45 -9.18 -9.93 15.94
CA SER A 45 -8.54 -9.38 17.15
C SER A 45 -8.10 -7.92 17.04
N GLY A 46 -8.43 -7.22 15.94
CA GLY A 46 -8.07 -5.81 15.75
C GLY A 46 -6.67 -5.53 15.18
N LYS A 47 -5.92 -6.53 14.69
CA LYS A 47 -4.58 -6.32 14.09
C LYS A 47 -4.57 -5.25 12.99
N THR A 48 -5.49 -5.36 12.03
CA THR A 48 -5.61 -4.38 10.94
C THR A 48 -5.95 -3.00 11.49
N GLY A 49 -6.91 -2.91 12.43
CA GLY A 49 -7.27 -1.64 13.07
C GLY A 49 -6.10 -0.98 13.79
N LEU A 50 -5.31 -1.74 14.55
CA LEU A 50 -4.09 -1.22 15.18
C LEU A 50 -3.06 -0.74 14.15
N GLY A 51 -2.85 -1.50 13.07
CA GLY A 51 -1.97 -1.10 11.97
C GLY A 51 -2.41 0.20 11.31
N LEU A 52 -3.73 0.37 11.08
CA LEU A 52 -4.30 1.60 10.52
C LEU A 52 -4.09 2.80 11.46
N VAL A 53 -4.36 2.64 12.76
CA VAL A 53 -4.10 3.70 13.77
C VAL A 53 -2.63 4.09 13.76
N MET A 54 -1.71 3.12 13.73
CA MET A 54 -0.28 3.40 13.65
C MET A 54 0.07 4.21 12.38
N VAL A 55 -0.52 3.87 11.24
CA VAL A 55 -0.32 4.60 9.98
C VAL A 55 -0.88 6.01 10.09
N GLU A 56 -2.12 6.19 10.55
CA GLU A 56 -2.74 7.51 10.73
C GLU A 56 -1.89 8.42 11.62
N GLU A 57 -1.38 7.90 12.74
CA GLU A 57 -0.48 8.64 13.63
C GLU A 57 0.87 8.97 12.97
N CYS A 58 1.43 8.07 12.17
CA CYS A 58 2.62 8.35 11.36
C CYS A 58 2.34 9.50 10.38
N LEU A 59 1.23 9.45 9.67
CA LEU A 59 0.85 10.46 8.69
C LEU A 59 0.59 11.83 9.36
N ARG A 60 -0.07 11.88 10.52
CA ARG A 60 -0.24 13.11 11.31
C ARG A 60 1.10 13.74 11.71
N LYS A 61 2.12 12.91 11.96
CA LYS A 61 3.49 13.36 12.26
C LYS A 61 4.35 13.57 11.01
N ARG A 62 3.77 13.53 9.81
CA ARG A 62 4.46 13.67 8.51
C ARG A 62 5.55 12.62 8.29
N ILE A 63 5.38 11.44 8.86
CA ILE A 63 6.20 10.27 8.57
C ILE A 63 5.59 9.59 7.35
N PRO A 64 6.32 9.47 6.22
CA PRO A 64 5.81 8.83 5.02
C PRO A 64 5.60 7.34 5.25
N ALA A 65 4.53 6.78 4.68
CA ALA A 65 4.20 5.36 4.76
C ALA A 65 3.93 4.79 3.37
N LEU A 66 4.52 3.63 3.09
CA LEU A 66 4.19 2.77 1.95
C LEU A 66 3.49 1.52 2.48
N LEU A 67 2.25 1.31 2.05
CA LEU A 67 1.44 0.18 2.48
C LEU A 67 1.33 -0.82 1.32
N LEU A 68 1.60 -2.10 1.60
CA LEU A 68 1.38 -3.19 0.67
C LEU A 68 0.10 -3.92 1.08
N ASP A 69 -0.96 -3.71 0.31
CA ASP A 69 -2.29 -4.18 0.64
C ASP A 69 -2.70 -5.38 -0.23
N VAL A 70 -2.45 -6.58 0.27
CA VAL A 70 -2.83 -7.83 -0.42
C VAL A 70 -4.34 -8.08 -0.33
N LYS A 71 -5.02 -7.54 0.70
CA LYS A 71 -6.45 -7.80 0.95
C LYS A 71 -7.37 -6.76 0.33
N GLY A 72 -6.87 -5.57 0.06
CA GLY A 72 -7.63 -4.44 -0.47
C GLY A 72 -8.45 -3.69 0.58
N ASP A 73 -8.22 -3.92 1.88
CA ASP A 73 -8.97 -3.28 2.96
C ASP A 73 -8.32 -1.98 3.49
N LEU A 74 -7.05 -1.75 3.19
CA LEU A 74 -6.31 -0.57 3.64
C LEU A 74 -6.67 0.68 2.82
N SER A 75 -7.26 0.53 1.62
CA SER A 75 -7.81 1.65 0.85
C SER A 75 -8.90 2.42 1.60
N ASN A 76 -9.51 1.81 2.62
CA ASN A 76 -10.48 2.46 3.49
C ASN A 76 -9.91 3.67 4.26
N LEU A 77 -8.59 3.84 4.33
CA LEU A 77 -7.96 5.08 4.80
C LEU A 77 -8.43 6.32 4.01
N LEU A 78 -8.83 6.13 2.75
CA LEU A 78 -9.38 7.19 1.91
C LEU A 78 -10.86 7.49 2.20
N LEU A 79 -11.52 6.78 3.11
CA LEU A 79 -12.89 7.05 3.56
C LEU A 79 -12.93 7.95 4.82
N THR A 80 -11.89 8.76 5.03
CA THR A 80 -11.80 9.73 6.12
C THR A 80 -12.33 11.09 5.68
N PHE A 81 -13.58 11.44 6.03
CA PHE A 81 -14.23 12.68 5.58
C PHE A 81 -14.18 13.78 6.64
N PRO A 82 -13.43 14.89 6.43
CA PRO A 82 -13.29 15.93 7.44
C PRO A 82 -14.61 16.57 7.89
N GLU A 83 -15.54 16.78 6.95
CA GLU A 83 -16.83 17.40 7.25
C GLU A 83 -17.76 16.50 8.07
N LEU A 84 -17.50 15.18 8.08
CA LEU A 84 -18.35 14.18 8.75
C LEU A 84 -19.84 14.33 8.40
N ASP A 85 -20.16 14.77 7.18
CA ASP A 85 -21.53 15.00 6.71
C ASP A 85 -22.06 13.80 5.91
N ALA A 86 -23.38 13.64 5.86
CA ALA A 86 -24.00 12.53 5.12
C ALA A 86 -23.63 12.57 3.62
N ALA A 87 -23.48 13.76 3.04
CA ALA A 87 -23.12 13.93 1.64
C ALA A 87 -21.79 13.27 1.27
N SER A 88 -20.79 13.30 2.16
CA SER A 88 -19.50 12.65 1.95
C SER A 88 -19.59 11.13 2.02
N PHE A 89 -20.49 10.58 2.84
CA PHE A 89 -20.67 9.13 2.99
C PHE A 89 -21.58 8.53 1.91
N ALA A 90 -22.56 9.29 1.41
CA ALA A 90 -23.58 8.79 0.49
C ALA A 90 -23.04 8.02 -0.74
N PRO A 91 -21.96 8.44 -1.42
CA PRO A 91 -21.40 7.70 -2.56
C PRO A 91 -20.83 6.32 -2.20
N TRP A 92 -20.58 6.07 -0.92
CA TRP A 92 -19.92 4.87 -0.40
C TRP A 92 -20.89 3.96 0.37
N VAL A 93 -22.15 4.36 0.48
CA VAL A 93 -23.21 3.52 1.06
C VAL A 93 -23.61 2.45 0.04
N ASP A 94 -23.74 1.22 0.50
CA ASP A 94 -24.31 0.12 -0.27
C ASP A 94 -25.85 0.29 -0.33
N ALA A 95 -26.36 0.62 -1.52
CA ALA A 95 -27.78 0.85 -1.73
C ALA A 95 -28.63 -0.41 -1.52
N ASP A 96 -28.13 -1.58 -1.92
CA ASP A 96 -28.85 -2.85 -1.76
C ASP A 96 -28.90 -3.27 -0.29
N ALA A 97 -27.86 -2.94 0.48
CA ALA A 97 -27.87 -3.13 1.93
C ALA A 97 -28.85 -2.18 2.63
N ALA A 98 -28.87 -0.91 2.25
CA ALA A 98 -29.83 0.05 2.78
C ALA A 98 -31.28 -0.36 2.50
N GLU A 99 -31.58 -0.81 1.27
CA GLU A 99 -32.92 -1.28 0.90
C GLU A 99 -33.36 -2.50 1.70
N ARG A 100 -32.47 -3.49 1.92
CA ARG A 100 -32.75 -4.66 2.77
C ARG A 100 -33.07 -4.29 4.21
N GLU A 101 -32.55 -3.17 4.70
CA GLU A 101 -32.85 -2.62 6.03
C GLU A 101 -34.06 -1.68 6.03
N GLY A 102 -34.70 -1.46 4.88
CA GLY A 102 -35.85 -0.56 4.73
C GLY A 102 -35.46 0.93 4.81
N LYS A 103 -34.21 1.26 4.49
CA LYS A 103 -33.65 2.63 4.54
C LYS A 103 -33.34 3.15 3.15
N SER A 104 -33.46 4.46 2.97
CA SER A 104 -32.88 5.16 1.82
C SER A 104 -31.36 5.30 1.96
N VAL A 105 -30.68 5.52 0.83
CA VAL A 105 -29.23 5.84 0.81
C VAL A 105 -28.93 7.08 1.66
N SER A 106 -29.83 8.07 1.66
CA SER A 106 -29.66 9.29 2.47
C SER A 106 -29.70 8.98 3.96
N GLU A 107 -30.69 8.21 4.41
CA GLU A 107 -30.80 7.81 5.83
C GLU A 107 -29.61 6.96 6.27
N ALA A 108 -29.18 6.00 5.46
CA ALA A 108 -27.99 5.19 5.74
C ALA A 108 -26.70 6.04 5.78
N ALA A 109 -26.58 7.06 4.93
CA ALA A 109 -25.45 7.98 4.96
C ALA A 109 -25.44 8.88 6.20
N GLU A 110 -26.61 9.35 6.65
CA GLU A 110 -26.76 10.10 7.91
C GLU A 110 -26.40 9.24 9.12
N GLU A 111 -26.86 7.99 9.16
CA GLU A 111 -26.50 7.04 10.20
C GLU A 111 -25.00 6.75 10.22
N ALA A 112 -24.37 6.55 9.05
CA ALA A 112 -22.94 6.34 8.93
C ALA A 112 -22.14 7.55 9.43
N ALA A 113 -22.51 8.76 9.00
CA ALA A 113 -21.89 10.00 9.44
C ALA A 113 -22.01 10.20 10.96
N ALA A 114 -23.18 9.93 11.53
CA ALA A 114 -23.42 10.04 12.96
C ALA A 114 -22.66 8.97 13.76
N LEU A 115 -22.55 7.75 13.24
CA LEU A 115 -21.76 6.67 13.83
C LEU A 115 -20.28 7.05 13.91
N TRP A 116 -19.72 7.56 12.81
CA TRP A 116 -18.33 8.02 12.75
C TRP A 116 -18.07 9.17 13.72
N ARG A 117 -18.94 10.19 13.73
CA ARG A 117 -18.82 11.34 14.64
C ARG A 117 -18.79 10.90 16.10
N ARG A 118 -19.75 10.08 16.55
CA ARG A 118 -19.79 9.55 17.92
C ARG A 118 -18.56 8.70 18.24
N GLY A 119 -18.11 7.88 17.29
CA GLY A 119 -16.93 7.03 17.44
C GLY A 119 -15.66 7.86 17.68
N LEU A 120 -15.45 8.91 16.89
CA LEU A 120 -14.31 9.82 17.03
C LEU A 120 -14.39 10.63 18.34
N GLU A 121 -15.55 11.18 18.67
CA GLU A 121 -15.76 11.98 19.89
C GLU A 121 -15.43 11.18 21.15
N LYS A 122 -15.77 9.87 21.20
CA LYS A 122 -15.41 8.97 22.31
C LYS A 122 -13.90 8.95 22.58
N TRP A 123 -13.09 9.12 21.53
CA TRP A 123 -11.63 9.16 21.61
C TRP A 123 -11.06 10.58 21.68
N GLY A 124 -11.90 11.60 21.73
CA GLY A 124 -11.50 13.00 21.76
C GLY A 124 -11.02 13.51 20.40
N LEU A 125 -11.45 12.86 19.32
CA LEU A 125 -11.14 13.23 17.94
C LEU A 125 -12.35 13.90 17.28
N GLY A 126 -12.11 14.74 16.29
CA GLY A 126 -13.18 15.35 15.50
C GLY A 126 -12.76 15.77 14.09
N SER A 127 -13.59 16.60 13.46
CA SER A 127 -13.36 17.11 12.09
C SER A 127 -11.99 17.77 11.91
N GLN A 128 -11.51 18.51 12.92
CA GLN A 128 -10.21 19.17 12.88
C GLN A 128 -9.05 18.16 12.78
N ASP A 129 -9.14 17.03 13.48
CA ASP A 129 -8.14 15.95 13.41
C ASP A 129 -8.10 15.31 12.03
N LEU A 130 -9.28 15.03 11.46
CA LEU A 130 -9.40 14.47 10.11
C LEU A 130 -8.89 15.45 9.05
N GLN A 131 -9.17 16.73 9.21
CA GLN A 131 -8.66 17.78 8.33
C GLN A 131 -7.14 17.86 8.39
N ALA A 132 -6.56 17.83 9.61
CA ALA A 132 -5.12 17.82 9.81
C ALA A 132 -4.46 16.57 9.17
N LEU A 133 -5.08 15.39 9.30
CA LEU A 133 -4.62 14.17 8.65
C LEU A 133 -4.60 14.32 7.11
N ARG A 134 -5.70 14.81 6.53
CA ARG A 134 -5.84 15.00 5.07
C ARG A 134 -4.87 16.03 4.50
N GLN A 135 -4.58 17.10 5.24
CA GLN A 135 -3.62 18.12 4.82
C GLN A 135 -2.17 17.68 5.02
N GLY A 136 -1.90 16.85 6.04
CA GLY A 136 -0.56 16.40 6.39
C GLY A 136 0.02 15.35 5.45
N ALA A 137 -0.82 14.59 4.74
CA ALA A 137 -0.40 13.50 3.88
C ALA A 137 -1.24 13.38 2.60
N ALA A 138 -0.56 13.33 1.45
CA ALA A 138 -1.20 12.98 0.19
C ALA A 138 -1.40 11.45 0.11
N LEU A 139 -2.62 10.99 0.36
CA LEU A 139 -3.00 9.58 0.20
C LEU A 139 -3.15 9.25 -1.29
N GLN A 140 -2.40 8.25 -1.76
CA GLN A 140 -2.43 7.81 -3.15
C GLN A 140 -2.54 6.28 -3.19
N ILE A 141 -3.50 5.77 -3.96
CA ILE A 141 -3.63 4.34 -4.23
C ILE A 141 -2.94 4.05 -5.54
N TYR A 142 -2.02 3.09 -5.52
CA TYR A 142 -1.36 2.58 -6.71
C TYR A 142 -1.84 1.17 -7.00
N THR A 143 -2.30 0.92 -8.22
CA THR A 143 -2.84 -0.38 -8.62
C THR A 143 -2.04 -0.94 -9.79
N PRO A 144 -1.29 -2.03 -9.58
CA PRO A 144 -0.63 -2.73 -10.66
C PRO A 144 -1.65 -3.43 -11.58
N GLY A 145 -1.54 -3.26 -12.89
CA GLY A 145 -2.41 -3.93 -13.87
C GLY A 145 -3.88 -3.47 -13.91
N LEU A 146 -4.31 -2.61 -12.99
CA LEU A 146 -5.66 -2.05 -12.91
C LEU A 146 -5.64 -0.52 -13.03
N ARG A 147 -6.79 0.05 -13.41
CA ARG A 147 -7.00 1.50 -13.56
C ARG A 147 -7.85 2.12 -12.44
N SER A 148 -8.20 1.35 -11.40
CA SER A 148 -9.01 1.82 -10.28
C SER A 148 -8.25 2.77 -9.34
N GLY A 149 -6.92 2.72 -9.34
CA GLY A 149 -6.05 3.72 -8.74
C GLY A 149 -5.06 4.31 -9.76
N ARG A 150 -3.97 4.89 -9.27
CA ARG A 150 -2.85 5.28 -10.13
C ARG A 150 -2.21 4.01 -10.70
N PRO A 151 -2.22 3.81 -12.03
CA PRO A 151 -1.65 2.61 -12.60
C PRO A 151 -0.15 2.60 -12.34
N ILE A 152 0.34 1.51 -11.75
CA ILE A 152 1.77 1.20 -11.78
C ILE A 152 2.00 0.25 -12.94
N ASN A 153 2.90 0.66 -13.82
CA ASN A 153 3.47 -0.27 -14.77
C ASN A 153 4.53 -1.10 -14.02
N ILE A 154 4.23 -2.36 -13.70
CA ILE A 154 5.18 -3.28 -13.07
C ILE A 154 6.32 -3.58 -14.03
N LEU A 155 6.02 -3.61 -15.33
CA LEU A 155 7.04 -3.62 -16.36
C LEU A 155 7.64 -2.23 -16.39
N MET A 156 8.63 -2.00 -15.53
CA MET A 156 9.61 -0.95 -15.75
C MET A 156 10.04 -1.06 -17.22
N ARG A 157 10.24 0.10 -17.86
CA ARG A 157 10.77 0.14 -19.22
C ARG A 157 11.89 -0.90 -19.30
N PHE A 158 11.79 -1.78 -20.29
CA PHE A 158 12.80 -2.78 -20.66
C PHE A 158 14.11 -2.12 -21.13
N ASP A 159 14.36 -0.88 -20.72
CA ASP A 159 15.55 -0.11 -21.00
C ASP A 159 16.64 -0.52 -20.01
N SER A 160 17.88 -0.41 -20.49
CA SER A 160 19.07 -0.57 -19.66
C SER A 160 19.03 0.39 -18.46
N PRO A 161 19.59 0.03 -17.29
CA PRO A 161 19.87 1.00 -16.25
C PRO A 161 20.71 2.17 -16.77
N SER A 162 20.53 3.33 -16.14
CA SER A 162 21.32 4.53 -16.44
C SER A 162 22.69 4.41 -15.80
N GLY A 163 23.74 4.31 -16.61
CA GLY A 163 25.12 4.13 -16.15
C GLY A 163 25.78 2.90 -16.77
N ASP A 164 27.10 2.78 -16.60
CA ASP A 164 27.92 1.73 -17.22
C ASP A 164 28.37 0.65 -16.22
N ASP A 165 27.66 0.48 -15.09
CA ASP A 165 27.97 -0.55 -14.09
C ASP A 165 27.46 -1.93 -14.56
N PRO A 166 28.37 -2.89 -14.89
CA PRO A 166 27.97 -4.21 -15.37
C PRO A 166 27.24 -5.05 -14.32
N ASP A 167 27.54 -4.87 -13.03
CA ASP A 167 26.93 -5.63 -11.94
C ASP A 167 25.50 -5.16 -11.68
N GLU A 168 25.27 -3.83 -11.72
CA GLU A 168 23.92 -3.26 -11.65
C GLU A 168 23.07 -3.72 -12.84
N SER A 169 23.64 -3.71 -14.05
CA SER A 169 23.00 -4.21 -15.27
C SER A 169 22.63 -5.69 -15.14
N ALA A 170 23.56 -6.54 -14.70
CA ALA A 170 23.28 -7.96 -14.52
C ALA A 170 22.18 -8.21 -13.46
N ALA A 171 22.25 -7.54 -12.31
CA ALA A 171 21.25 -7.68 -11.24
C ALA A 171 19.86 -7.21 -11.68
N ARG A 172 19.79 -6.13 -12.46
CA ARG A 172 18.53 -5.60 -13.01
C ARG A 172 17.95 -6.52 -14.07
N ALA A 173 18.78 -7.10 -14.94
CA ALA A 173 18.34 -8.09 -15.93
C ALA A 173 17.73 -9.32 -15.24
N GLN A 174 18.41 -9.87 -14.22
CA GLN A 174 17.90 -11.00 -13.44
C GLN A 174 16.57 -10.68 -12.75
N SER A 175 16.47 -9.49 -12.13
CA SER A 175 15.25 -9.04 -11.45
C SER A 175 14.07 -8.88 -12.43
N LEU A 176 14.33 -8.30 -13.61
CA LEU A 176 13.33 -8.16 -14.67
C LEU A 176 12.86 -9.53 -15.18
N THR A 177 13.79 -10.46 -15.39
CA THR A 177 13.47 -11.84 -15.78
C THR A 177 12.59 -12.54 -14.74
N SER A 178 12.96 -12.46 -13.46
CA SER A 178 12.18 -13.07 -12.38
C SER A 178 10.76 -12.47 -12.29
N ALA A 179 10.63 -11.15 -12.45
CA ALA A 179 9.32 -10.49 -12.47
C ALA A 179 8.46 -10.93 -13.66
N LEU A 180 9.06 -11.06 -14.86
CA LEU A 180 8.37 -11.54 -16.07
C LEU A 180 7.89 -12.98 -15.94
N LEU A 181 8.74 -13.87 -15.44
CA LEU A 181 8.40 -15.28 -15.25
C LEU A 181 7.33 -15.45 -14.17
N SER A 182 7.44 -14.73 -13.06
CA SER A 182 6.41 -14.71 -12.01
C SER A 182 5.08 -14.19 -12.55
N LEU A 183 5.07 -13.12 -13.35
CA LEU A 183 3.87 -12.59 -13.99
C LEU A 183 3.24 -13.59 -14.98
N ALA A 184 4.07 -14.38 -15.67
CA ALA A 184 3.62 -15.45 -16.57
C ALA A 184 3.19 -16.74 -15.83
N GLY A 185 3.29 -16.78 -14.50
CA GLY A 185 2.98 -17.96 -13.70
C GLY A 185 4.01 -19.09 -13.82
N VAL A 186 5.25 -18.76 -14.20
CA VAL A 186 6.36 -19.72 -14.35
C VAL A 186 7.27 -19.61 -13.11
N GLU A 187 7.35 -20.68 -12.33
CA GLU A 187 8.36 -20.80 -11.27
C GLU A 187 9.70 -21.17 -11.90
N ALA A 188 10.70 -20.32 -11.74
CA ALA A 188 12.03 -20.50 -12.31
C ALA A 188 13.13 -20.15 -11.31
N ASP A 189 14.10 -21.04 -11.17
CA ASP A 189 15.33 -20.81 -10.40
C ASP A 189 16.29 -19.93 -11.22
N PRO A 190 16.76 -18.79 -10.69
CA PRO A 190 17.62 -17.86 -11.42
C PRO A 190 18.95 -18.44 -11.93
N LEU A 191 19.42 -19.54 -11.34
CA LEU A 191 20.71 -20.15 -11.66
C LEU A 191 20.58 -21.38 -12.54
N HIS A 192 19.44 -22.06 -12.52
CA HIS A 192 19.28 -23.37 -13.15
C HIS A 192 18.17 -23.45 -14.20
N SER A 193 17.16 -22.59 -14.13
CA SER A 193 16.03 -22.64 -15.08
C SER A 193 16.42 -22.09 -16.44
N ARG A 194 16.17 -22.88 -17.48
CA ARG A 194 16.48 -22.52 -18.88
C ARG A 194 15.77 -21.24 -19.30
N GLU A 195 14.52 -21.09 -18.87
CA GLU A 195 13.67 -19.92 -19.13
C GLU A 195 14.31 -18.66 -18.55
N HIS A 196 14.85 -18.75 -17.33
CA HIS A 196 15.50 -17.63 -16.67
C HIS A 196 16.83 -17.27 -17.33
N ILE A 197 17.66 -18.27 -17.59
CA ILE A 197 18.97 -18.10 -18.25
C ILE A 197 18.77 -17.46 -19.64
N LEU A 198 17.83 -17.99 -20.44
CA LEU A 198 17.53 -17.48 -21.78
C LEU A 198 17.05 -16.03 -21.73
N LEU A 199 16.02 -15.73 -20.94
CA LEU A 199 15.46 -14.38 -20.86
C LEU A 199 16.48 -13.37 -20.34
N THR A 200 17.25 -13.71 -19.30
CA THR A 200 18.32 -12.84 -18.78
C THR A 200 19.39 -12.57 -19.84
N THR A 201 19.76 -13.59 -20.62
CA THR A 201 20.73 -13.45 -21.72
C THR A 201 20.19 -12.54 -22.82
N LEU A 202 18.94 -12.73 -23.24
CA LEU A 202 18.30 -11.88 -24.25
C LEU A 202 18.20 -10.43 -23.77
N ILE A 203 17.78 -10.19 -22.54
CA ILE A 203 17.67 -8.84 -21.96
C ILE A 203 19.03 -8.14 -22.01
N ARG A 204 20.08 -8.78 -21.51
CA ARG A 204 21.44 -8.23 -21.51
C ARG A 204 21.95 -7.97 -22.92
N HIS A 205 21.76 -8.92 -23.84
CA HIS A 205 22.17 -8.76 -25.23
C HIS A 205 21.53 -7.54 -25.89
N ASN A 206 20.23 -7.28 -25.66
CA ASN A 206 19.57 -6.12 -26.25
C ASN A 206 19.97 -4.80 -25.57
N TRP A 207 20.25 -4.80 -24.26
CA TRP A 207 20.82 -3.62 -23.61
C TRP A 207 22.19 -3.26 -24.17
N GLU A 208 23.06 -4.24 -24.38
CA GLU A 208 24.40 -4.05 -24.93
C GLU A 208 24.39 -3.63 -26.41
N THR A 209 23.48 -4.19 -27.22
CA THR A 209 23.49 -3.99 -28.68
C THR A 209 22.55 -2.89 -29.18
N ARG A 210 21.43 -2.67 -28.49
CA ARG A 210 20.33 -1.78 -28.93
C ARG A 210 19.99 -0.69 -27.91
N GLY A 211 20.45 -0.82 -26.66
CA GLY A 211 20.13 0.09 -25.56
C GLY A 211 18.68 0.03 -25.06
N THR A 212 17.80 -0.69 -25.77
CA THR A 212 16.38 -0.85 -25.43
C THR A 212 15.90 -2.23 -25.86
N LEU A 213 14.83 -2.68 -25.22
CA LEU A 213 14.12 -3.91 -25.51
C LEU A 213 12.62 -3.60 -25.39
N ASP A 214 11.77 -4.33 -26.09
CA ASP A 214 10.33 -4.29 -25.89
C ASP A 214 9.75 -5.71 -25.89
N VAL A 215 8.49 -5.84 -25.47
CA VAL A 215 7.82 -7.14 -25.39
C VAL A 215 7.74 -7.83 -26.76
N PRO A 216 7.34 -7.16 -27.86
CA PRO A 216 7.33 -7.78 -29.18
C PRO A 216 8.68 -8.36 -29.62
N LEU A 217 9.76 -7.59 -29.46
CA LEU A 217 11.12 -8.03 -29.80
C LEU A 217 11.56 -9.20 -28.90
N LEU A 218 11.26 -9.15 -27.61
CA LEU A 218 11.55 -10.25 -26.69
C LEU A 218 10.83 -11.53 -27.10
N ILE A 219 9.53 -11.46 -27.43
CA ILE A 219 8.75 -12.62 -27.91
C ILE A 219 9.36 -13.20 -29.19
N GLN A 220 9.74 -12.34 -30.13
CA GLN A 220 10.40 -12.77 -31.36
C GLN A 220 11.72 -13.50 -31.06
N GLN A 221 12.56 -12.93 -30.19
CA GLN A 221 13.88 -13.47 -29.88
C GLN A 221 13.83 -14.73 -29.00
N ILE A 222 12.76 -14.97 -28.24
CA ILE A 222 12.56 -16.27 -27.58
C ILE A 222 12.40 -17.38 -28.63
N GLN A 223 11.69 -17.10 -29.73
CA GLN A 223 11.48 -18.07 -30.81
C GLN A 223 12.72 -18.20 -31.71
N GLN A 224 13.45 -17.10 -31.89
CA GLN A 224 14.64 -17.02 -32.73
C GLN A 224 15.74 -16.20 -32.02
N PRO A 225 16.52 -16.84 -31.12
CA PRO A 225 17.54 -16.14 -30.35
C PRO A 225 18.62 -15.54 -31.26
N PRO A 226 19.01 -14.26 -31.07
CA PRO A 226 20.09 -13.61 -31.81
C PRO A 226 21.50 -13.96 -31.28
N VAL A 227 21.58 -14.92 -30.36
CA VAL A 227 22.80 -15.39 -29.71
C VAL A 227 23.09 -16.82 -30.18
N ASP A 228 24.28 -17.05 -30.73
CA ASP A 228 24.74 -18.39 -31.09
C ASP A 228 24.95 -19.24 -29.82
N HIS A 229 24.68 -20.55 -29.94
CA HIS A 229 24.79 -21.55 -28.87
C HIS A 229 26.18 -21.64 -28.23
#